data_AF-A0A0F8W9J7-F1
#
_entry.id   AF-A0A0F8W9J7-F1
#
_cell.length_a   1.000
_cell.length_b   1.000
_cell.length_c   1.000
_cell.angle_alpha   90.00
_cell.angle_beta   90.00
_cell.angle_gamma   90.00
#
_symmetry.space_group_name_H-M   'P 1'
#
loop_
_entity.id
_entity.type
_entity.pdbx_description
1 polymer ?
#
loop_
_entity_poly.entity_id
_entity_poly.type
_entity_poly.pdbx_seq_one_letter_code
_entity_poly.pdbx_strand_id
1 'polypeptide(L)' 'MKRSILSLSIMVLCLMSAAGQKDGGAPSISEKTKGLSEFNGFFDYFWDEGSGKIYLETGDFGKEFLMVSYLSR' A
#
# COMPACT_ATOMS: atom_id res chain seq x y z
N MET A 1 23.71 -30.85 -11.78
CA MET A 1 24.02 -30.47 -10.37
C MET A 1 23.91 -28.96 -10.14
N LYS A 2 24.65 -28.10 -10.85
CA LYS A 2 24.62 -26.62 -10.66
C LYS A 2 23.23 -25.96 -10.81
N ARG A 3 22.40 -26.43 -11.76
CA ARG A 3 21.01 -25.96 -11.96
C ARG A 3 20.06 -26.36 -10.82
N SER A 4 20.29 -27.53 -10.22
CA SER A 4 19.51 -28.01 -9.08
C SER A 4 19.87 -27.25 -7.80
N ILE A 5 21.13 -26.87 -7.65
CA ILE A 5 21.60 -26.02 -6.55
C ILE A 5 21.03 -24.61 -6.69
N LEU A 6 20.98 -24.05 -7.91
CA LEU A 6 20.41 -22.73 -8.16
C LEU A 6 18.90 -22.66 -7.85
N SER A 7 18.13 -23.67 -8.24
CA SER A 7 16.71 -23.77 -7.87
C SER A 7 16.51 -23.87 -6.36
N LEU A 8 17.36 -24.62 -5.67
CA LEU A 8 17.27 -24.79 -4.22
C LEU A 8 17.65 -23.48 -3.49
N SER A 9 18.65 -22.76 -3.97
CA SER A 9 19.03 -21.44 -3.43
C SER A 9 17.92 -20.39 -3.61
N ILE A 10 17.23 -20.38 -4.75
CA ILE A 10 16.08 -19.50 -4.98
C ILE A 10 14.91 -19.85 -4.05
N MET A 11 14.64 -21.14 -3.87
CA MET A 11 13.56 -21.60 -2.99
C MET A 11 13.83 -21.24 -1.51
N VAL A 12 15.08 -21.35 -1.06
CA VAL A 12 15.51 -20.93 0.28
C VAL A 12 15.40 -19.41 0.46
N LEU A 13 15.74 -18.62 -0.56
CA LEU A 13 15.60 -17.16 -0.52
C LEU A 13 14.13 -16.71 -0.37
N CYS A 14 13.20 -17.40 -1.05
CA CYS A 14 11.77 -17.13 -0.95
C CYS A 14 11.22 -17.41 0.46
N LEU A 15 11.69 -18.47 1.13
CA LEU A 15 11.24 -18.83 2.48
C LEU A 15 11.65 -17.80 3.55
N MET A 16 12.80 -17.13 3.39
CA MET A 16 13.25 -16.11 4.35
C MET A 16 12.47 -14.78 4.25
N SER A 17 11.81 -14.51 3.12
CA SER A 17 11.01 -13.29 2.93
C SER A 17 9.67 -13.32 3.67
N ALA A 18 9.12 -14.52 3.91
CA ALA A 18 7.86 -14.69 4.64
C ALA A 18 8.00 -14.47 6.15
N ALA A 19 9.19 -14.71 6.73
CA ALA A 19 9.42 -14.59 8.17
C ALA A 19 9.60 -13.14 8.68
N GLY A 20 9.67 -12.15 7.77
CA GLY A 20 9.85 -10.73 8.10
C GLY A 20 8.55 -9.94 8.27
N GLN A 21 7.40 -10.53 7.97
CA GLN A 21 6.10 -9.88 8.16
C GLN A 21 5.73 -9.94 9.64
N LYS A 22 6.08 -8.88 10.39
CA LYS A 22 5.55 -8.69 11.75
C LYS A 22 4.02 -8.69 11.65
N ASP A 23 3.37 -9.64 12.31
CA ASP A 23 1.92 -9.75 12.57
C ASP A 23 1.37 -8.61 13.46
N GLY A 24 1.90 -7.39 13.34
CA GLY A 24 1.17 -6.21 13.77
C GLY A 24 0.18 -5.94 12.65
N GLY A 25 -1.09 -6.28 12.85
CA GLY A 25 -2.15 -6.06 11.87
C GLY A 25 -2.03 -4.65 11.25
N ALA A 26 -2.43 -4.52 9.98
CA ALA A 26 -2.34 -3.24 9.29
C ALA A 26 -2.98 -2.14 10.16
N PRO A 27 -2.31 -0.97 10.31
CA PRO A 27 -2.87 0.12 11.10
C PRO A 27 -4.28 0.44 10.59
N SER A 28 -5.20 0.71 11.52
CA SER A 28 -6.55 1.13 11.13
C SER A 28 -6.49 2.40 10.27
N ILE A 29 -7.53 2.64 9.48
CA ILE A 29 -7.63 3.86 8.67
C ILE A 29 -7.46 5.08 9.58
N SER A 30 -8.15 5.11 10.72
CA SER A 30 -8.06 6.20 11.71
C SER A 30 -6.63 6.44 12.23
N GLU A 31 -5.86 5.37 12.48
CA GLU A 31 -4.45 5.51 12.89
C GLU A 31 -3.58 6.04 11.76
N LYS A 32 -3.82 5.59 10.52
CA LYS A 32 -3.03 6.01 9.35
C LYS A 32 -3.35 7.44 8.92
N THR A 33 -4.57 7.89 9.12
CA THR A 33 -5.05 9.22 8.70
C THR A 33 -5.01 10.24 9.81
N LYS A 34 -4.48 9.88 10.99
CA LYS A 34 -4.38 10.79 12.13
C LYS A 34 -3.57 12.03 11.78
N GLY A 35 -4.23 13.19 11.85
CA GLY A 35 -3.62 14.50 11.55
C GLY A 35 -3.55 14.85 10.07
N LEU A 36 -4.08 14.00 9.18
CA LEU A 36 -4.29 14.35 7.78
C LEU A 36 -5.56 15.21 7.65
N SER A 37 -5.61 16.01 6.58
CA SER A 37 -6.83 16.75 6.24
C SER A 37 -7.78 15.84 5.47
N GLU A 38 -8.97 15.62 6.00
CA GLU A 38 -10.02 14.79 5.40
C GLU A 38 -10.90 15.61 4.45
N PHE A 39 -11.26 15.01 3.32
CA PHE A 39 -12.11 15.60 2.30
C PHE A 39 -13.11 14.56 1.80
N ASN A 40 -14.39 14.91 1.87
CA ASN A 40 -15.47 14.03 1.44
C ASN A 40 -15.77 14.22 -0.04
N GLY A 41 -15.96 13.12 -0.76
CA GLY A 41 -16.11 13.15 -2.23
C GLY A 41 -16.67 11.87 -2.82
N PHE A 42 -16.41 11.64 -4.12
CA PHE A 42 -16.74 10.35 -4.75
C PHE A 42 -15.92 9.22 -4.11
N PHE A 43 -14.64 9.48 -3.86
CA PHE A 43 -13.87 8.81 -2.84
C PHE A 43 -13.59 9.84 -1.75
N ASP A 44 -13.81 9.46 -0.50
CA ASP A 44 -13.25 10.21 0.61
C ASP A 44 -11.72 10.09 0.53
N TYR A 45 -11.03 11.20 0.76
CA TYR A 45 -9.58 11.23 0.66
C TYR A 45 -8.95 12.06 1.77
N PHE A 46 -7.70 11.71 2.07
CA PHE A 46 -6.91 12.35 3.11
C PHE A 46 -5.65 12.95 2.50
N TRP A 47 -5.41 14.23 2.78
CA TRP A 47 -4.22 14.97 2.35
C TRP A 47 -3.17 15.01 3.45
N ASP A 48 -1.96 14.60 3.11
CA ASP A 48 -0.76 14.76 3.91
C ASP A 48 0.01 16.00 3.46
N GLU A 49 -0.10 17.07 4.22
CA GLU A 49 0.62 18.33 3.97
C GLU A 49 2.15 18.15 4.04
N GLY A 50 2.63 17.24 4.88
CA GLY A 50 4.07 17.02 5.07
C GLY A 50 4.71 16.29 3.89
N SER A 51 3.99 15.34 3.29
CA SER A 51 4.52 14.54 2.17
C SER A 51 3.94 14.90 0.80
N GLY A 52 2.89 15.72 0.74
CA GLY A 52 2.18 16.07 -0.48
C GLY A 52 1.41 14.90 -1.09
N LYS A 53 0.98 13.93 -0.28
CA LYS A 53 0.30 12.71 -0.74
C LYS A 53 -1.20 12.75 -0.50
N ILE A 54 -1.94 12.14 -1.42
CA ILE A 54 -3.37 11.85 -1.28
C ILE A 54 -3.53 10.36 -0.99
N TYR A 55 -4.30 10.05 0.06
CA TYR A 55 -4.76 8.69 0.37
C TYR A 55 -6.26 8.61 0.07
N LEU A 56 -6.67 7.65 -0.77
CA LEU A 56 -8.09 7.40 -1.06
C LEU A 56 -8.61 6.31 -0.12
N GLU A 57 -9.76 6.54 0.50
CA GLU A 57 -10.48 5.51 1.24
C GLU A 57 -11.41 4.72 0.32
N THR A 58 -11.31 3.39 0.37
CA THR A 58 -12.16 2.50 -0.41
C THR A 58 -12.28 1.14 0.26
N GLY A 59 -13.49 0.58 0.28
CA GLY A 59 -13.73 -0.82 0.65
C GLY A 59 -13.59 -1.80 -0.53
N ASP A 60 -13.47 -1.28 -1.75
CA ASP A 60 -13.53 -2.03 -3.00
C ASP A 60 -12.14 -2.36 -3.56
N PHE A 61 -11.29 -2.97 -2.74
CA PHE A 61 -9.95 -3.38 -3.16
C PHE A 61 -10.00 -4.38 -4.32
N GLY A 62 -9.15 -4.17 -5.32
CA GLY A 62 -9.05 -5.03 -6.51
C GLY A 62 -10.04 -4.71 -7.62
N LYS A 63 -10.91 -3.70 -7.46
CA LYS A 63 -11.72 -3.16 -8.55
C LYS A 63 -10.93 -2.12 -9.35
N GLU A 64 -11.04 -2.20 -10.66
CA GLU A 64 -10.49 -1.20 -11.57
C GLU A 64 -11.30 0.09 -11.49
N PHE A 65 -10.62 1.24 -11.44
CA PHE A 65 -11.23 2.54 -11.55
C PHE A 65 -10.31 3.49 -12.31
N LEU A 66 -10.91 4.48 -12.98
CA LEU A 66 -10.17 5.53 -13.67
C LEU A 66 -10.00 6.72 -12.73
N MET A 67 -8.76 7.15 -12.52
CA MET A 67 -8.44 8.34 -11.74
C MET A 67 -7.79 9.36 -12.66
N VAL A 68 -8.33 10.58 -12.65
CA VAL A 68 -7.84 11.68 -13.48
C VAL A 68 -7.36 12.82 -12.59
N SER A 69 -6.05 13.08 -12.62
CA SER A 69 -5.43 14.18 -11.88
C SER A 69 -5.06 15.32 -12.85
N TYR A 70 -5.71 16.47 -12.71
CA TYR A 70 -5.33 17.70 -13.43
C TYR A 70 -4.76 18.71 -12.44
N LEU A 71 -3.61 19.29 -12.77
CA LEU A 71 -3.09 20.49 -12.11
C LEU A 71 -3.49 21.68 -12.98
N SER A 72 -4.47 22.46 -12.54
CA SER A 72 -4.73 23.77 -13.16
C SER A 72 -3.62 24.72 -12.74
N ARG A 73 -2.91 25.28 -13.73
CA ARG A 73 -1.86 26.28 -13.53
C ARG A 73 -2.45 27.65 -13.22
#